data_AF-A0A7S0ZZZ5-F1
#
_entry.id   AF-A0A7S0ZZZ5-F1
#
_cell.length_a   1.000
_cell.length_b   1.000
_cell.length_c   1.000
_cell.angle_alpha   90.00
_cell.angle_beta   90.00
_cell.angle_gamma   90.00
#
_symmetry.space_group_name_H-M   'P 1'
#
loop_
_entity.id
_entity.type
_entity.pdbx_description
1 polymer ?
#
loop_
_entity_poly.entity_id
_entity_poly.type
_entity_poly.pdbx_seq_one_letter_code
_entity_poly.pdbx_strand_id
1 'polypeptide(L)'
;WVDIFSIPQDNVDQQQGSIDSLAVYAAHCQWFVSAVPVCEHAELNIRLDVHSYFSRAWCRLEQLAYLSATSHMETLLAYRCTGEVLEPLFDEHDEHQSALTHHWVSALEVLKGEFTCCSRGHPDFSMCDRERIVCVLLGILWQ
;
A
#
# COMPACT_ATOMS: atom_id res chain seq x y z
N TRP A 1 -5.47 -0.50 -11.06
CA TRP A 1 -4.30 -0.22 -10.23
C TRP A 1 -3.29 0.44 -11.15
N VAL A 2 -2.81 1.64 -10.80
CA VAL A 2 -1.94 2.44 -11.69
C VAL A 2 -0.62 1.72 -11.97
N ASP A 3 -0.20 0.89 -11.01
CA ASP A 3 1.03 0.09 -11.01
C ASP A 3 1.23 -0.73 -12.28
N ILE A 4 0.16 -1.24 -12.91
CA ILE A 4 0.28 -2.03 -14.15
C ILE A 4 0.89 -1.23 -15.31
N PHE A 5 0.70 0.09 -15.33
CA PHE A 5 1.23 0.98 -16.35
C PHE A 5 2.55 1.65 -15.92
N SER A 6 2.82 1.69 -14.61
CA SER A 6 4.02 2.33 -14.05
C SER A 6 5.16 1.35 -13.76
N ILE A 7 4.87 0.06 -13.67
CA ILE A 7 5.84 -1.00 -13.38
C ILE A 7 6.05 -1.83 -14.65
N PRO A 8 7.30 -2.04 -15.10
CA PRO A 8 7.61 -2.96 -16.20
C PRO A 8 7.02 -4.35 -15.93
N GLN A 9 6.31 -4.93 -16.90
CA GLN A 9 5.65 -6.24 -16.73
C GLN A 9 6.44 -7.40 -17.36
N ASP A 10 7.25 -7.13 -18.39
CA ASP A 10 7.93 -8.19 -19.16
C ASP A 10 9.27 -8.61 -18.57
N ASN A 11 9.98 -7.68 -17.92
CA ASN A 11 11.30 -7.94 -17.33
C ASN A 11 11.16 -8.05 -15.81
N VAL A 12 11.37 -9.26 -15.27
CA VAL A 12 11.20 -9.57 -13.85
C VAL A 12 12.12 -8.74 -12.95
N ASP A 13 13.36 -8.49 -13.37
CA ASP A 13 14.32 -7.73 -12.55
C ASP A 13 13.94 -6.24 -12.47
N GLN A 14 13.52 -5.66 -13.60
CA GLN A 14 13.02 -4.28 -13.65
C GLN A 14 11.69 -4.13 -12.94
N GLN A 15 10.80 -5.13 -13.07
CA GLN A 15 9.54 -5.20 -12.33
C GLN A 15 9.84 -5.16 -10.83
N GLN A 16 10.70 -6.07 -10.35
CA GLN A 16 11.02 -6.15 -8.94
C GLN A 16 11.73 -4.89 -8.43
N GLY A 17 12.72 -4.38 -9.17
CA GLY A 17 13.38 -3.13 -8.80
C GLY A 17 12.42 -1.93 -8.71
N SER A 18 11.40 -1.91 -9.57
CA SER A 18 10.35 -0.89 -9.51
C SER A 18 9.45 -1.08 -8.29
N ILE A 19 9.03 -2.31 -7.98
CA ILE A 19 8.24 -2.65 -6.78
C ILE A 19 9.01 -2.26 -5.50
N ASP A 20 10.29 -2.63 -5.41
CA ASP A 20 11.13 -2.34 -4.25
C ASP A 20 11.32 -0.83 -4.03
N SER A 21 11.23 -0.04 -5.11
CA SER A 21 11.34 1.42 -5.05
C SER A 21 10.06 2.15 -4.63
N LEU A 22 8.88 1.51 -4.66
CA LEU A 22 7.60 2.15 -4.36
C LEU A 22 7.59 2.84 -2.99
N ALA A 23 8.09 2.15 -1.96
CA ALA A 23 8.15 2.69 -0.62
C ALA A 23 9.13 3.88 -0.50
N VAL A 24 10.19 3.91 -1.30
CA VAL A 24 11.11 5.05 -1.37
C VAL A 24 10.38 6.27 -1.96
N TYR A 25 9.63 6.09 -3.05
CA TYR A 25 8.82 7.17 -3.61
C TYR A 25 7.75 7.65 -2.62
N ALA A 26 7.10 6.73 -1.91
CA ALA A 26 6.13 7.08 -0.88
C ALA A 26 6.76 7.91 0.26
N ALA A 27 7.95 7.54 0.73
CA ALA A 27 8.67 8.29 1.77
C ALA A 27 9.13 9.69 1.31
N HIS A 28 9.35 9.91 0.02
CA HIS A 28 9.82 11.19 -0.52
C HIS A 28 8.74 12.05 -1.16
N CYS A 29 7.50 11.56 -1.29
CA CYS A 29 6.43 12.36 -1.86
C CYS A 29 5.91 13.38 -0.84
N GLN A 30 5.57 14.58 -1.32
CA GLN A 30 4.85 15.56 -0.50
C GLN A 30 3.35 15.23 -0.47
N TRP A 31 2.81 14.80 -1.61
CA TRP A 31 1.41 14.43 -1.79
C TRP A 31 1.32 12.92 -2.02
N PHE A 32 0.63 12.22 -1.12
CA PHE A 32 0.37 10.79 -1.24
C PHE A 32 -1.06 10.57 -1.71
N VAL A 33 -1.25 10.03 -2.91
CA VAL A 33 -2.60 9.83 -3.48
C VAL A 33 -2.80 8.36 -3.82
N SER A 34 -3.77 7.74 -3.16
CA SER A 34 -4.16 6.36 -3.41
C SER A 34 -5.36 6.31 -4.36
N ALA A 35 -5.19 5.74 -5.54
CA ALA A 35 -6.29 5.45 -6.45
C ALA A 35 -6.96 4.13 -6.07
N VAL A 36 -8.11 4.19 -5.40
CA VAL A 36 -8.81 3.05 -4.79
C VAL A 36 -10.25 2.93 -5.29
N PRO A 37 -10.47 2.80 -6.62
CA PRO A 37 -11.81 2.62 -7.14
C PRO A 37 -12.43 1.32 -6.65
N VAL A 38 -13.74 1.31 -6.45
CA VAL A 38 -14.47 0.07 -6.23
C VAL A 38 -14.48 -0.73 -7.53
N CYS A 39 -13.91 -1.93 -7.52
CA CYS A 39 -13.85 -2.79 -8.71
C CYS A 39 -13.89 -4.28 -8.32
N GLU A 40 -13.95 -5.16 -9.31
CA GLU A 40 -13.90 -6.60 -9.11
C GLU A 40 -12.53 -7.13 -9.57
N HIS A 41 -11.93 -8.01 -8.77
CA HIS A 41 -10.64 -8.62 -9.10
C HIS A 41 -10.81 -9.58 -10.28
N ALA A 42 -10.09 -9.34 -11.38
CA ALA A 42 -10.25 -10.04 -12.66
C ALA A 42 -10.19 -11.57 -12.57
N GLU A 43 -9.33 -12.13 -11.72
CA GLU A 43 -9.17 -13.59 -11.59
C GLU A 43 -9.88 -14.21 -10.38
N LEU A 44 -10.23 -13.40 -9.38
CA LEU A 44 -10.70 -13.90 -8.07
C LEU A 44 -12.19 -13.65 -7.87
N ASN A 45 -12.82 -12.81 -8.68
CA ASN A 45 -14.21 -12.36 -8.52
C ASN A 45 -14.51 -11.85 -7.10
N ILE A 46 -13.50 -11.20 -6.49
CA ILE A 46 -13.59 -10.56 -5.18
C ILE A 46 -13.78 -9.06 -5.41
N ARG A 47 -14.72 -8.46 -4.69
CA ARG A 47 -14.89 -7.00 -4.68
C ARG A 47 -13.70 -6.35 -3.96
N LEU A 48 -13.05 -5.42 -4.65
CA LEU A 48 -11.99 -4.57 -4.14
C LEU A 48 -12.58 -3.19 -3.85
N ASP A 49 -12.23 -2.65 -2.69
CA ASP A 49 -12.64 -1.34 -2.18
C ASP A 49 -11.54 -0.76 -1.26
N VAL A 50 -11.88 0.35 -0.58
CA VAL A 50 -11.00 1.01 0.38
C VAL A 50 -10.56 0.08 1.51
N HIS A 51 -11.43 -0.79 2.00
CA HIS A 51 -11.06 -1.75 3.04
C HIS A 51 -10.02 -2.75 2.52
N SER A 52 -10.22 -3.28 1.31
CA SER A 52 -9.23 -4.17 0.67
C SER A 52 -7.89 -3.48 0.41
N TYR A 53 -7.88 -2.17 0.15
CA TYR A 53 -6.63 -1.40 0.03
C TYR A 53 -5.87 -1.35 1.35
N PHE A 54 -6.56 -1.03 2.46
CA PHE A 54 -5.95 -1.02 3.79
C PHE A 54 -5.57 -2.40 4.31
N SER A 55 -6.13 -3.49 3.80
CA SER A 55 -5.74 -4.85 4.20
C SER A 55 -4.45 -5.32 3.54
N ARG A 56 -4.10 -4.82 2.34
CA ARG A 56 -2.97 -5.33 1.55
C ARG A 56 -1.62 -4.87 2.08
N ALA A 57 -0.70 -5.82 2.21
CA ALA A 57 0.60 -5.59 2.84
C ALA A 57 1.46 -4.54 2.12
N TRP A 58 1.54 -4.59 0.78
CA TRP A 58 2.30 -3.59 0.01
C TRP A 58 1.72 -2.17 0.17
N CYS A 59 0.40 -2.03 0.17
CA CYS A 59 -0.25 -0.73 0.41
C CYS A 59 -0.01 -0.21 1.83
N ARG A 60 0.03 -1.10 2.82
CA ARG A 60 0.41 -0.74 4.20
C ARG A 60 1.86 -0.26 4.27
N LEU A 61 2.78 -0.89 3.53
CA LEU A 61 4.17 -0.48 3.49
C LEU A 61 4.33 0.93 2.90
N GLU A 62 3.64 1.24 1.80
CA GLU A 62 3.66 2.59 1.21
C GLU A 62 3.14 3.64 2.20
N GLN A 63 2.03 3.34 2.87
CA GLN A 63 1.49 4.21 3.92
C GLN A 63 2.47 4.38 5.08
N LEU A 64 3.09 3.29 5.55
CA LEU A 64 4.09 3.35 6.61
C LEU A 64 5.29 4.22 6.20
N ALA A 65 5.82 4.03 4.98
CA ALA A 65 6.90 4.85 4.45
C ALA A 65 6.56 6.33 4.45
N TYR A 66 5.39 6.70 3.90
CA TYR A 66 4.91 8.08 3.90
C TYR A 66 4.78 8.63 5.32
N LEU A 67 4.05 7.93 6.19
CA LEU A 67 3.79 8.36 7.57
C LEU A 67 5.08 8.51 8.39
N SER A 68 6.05 7.59 8.22
CA SER A 68 7.35 7.69 8.88
C SER A 68 8.08 8.96 8.46
N ALA A 69 8.11 9.25 7.16
CA ALA A 69 8.79 10.43 6.63
C ALA A 69 8.09 11.76 6.94
N THR A 70 6.75 11.77 7.04
CA THR A 70 5.96 12.99 7.28
C THR A 70 5.50 13.16 8.72
N SER A 71 5.96 12.31 9.65
CA SER A 71 5.56 12.31 11.07
C SER A 71 5.79 13.64 11.80
N HIS A 72 6.69 14.49 11.29
CA HIS A 72 7.01 15.81 11.82
C HIS A 72 6.15 16.94 11.24
N MET A 73 5.31 16.67 10.24
CA MET A 73 4.48 17.68 9.59
C MET A 73 3.18 17.91 10.39
N GLU A 74 2.73 19.17 10.46
CA GLU A 74 1.47 19.53 11.13
C GLU A 74 0.23 19.08 10.34
N THR A 75 0.36 18.88 9.03
CA THR A 75 -0.75 18.46 8.17
C THR A 75 -0.26 17.41 7.19
N LEU A 76 -0.95 16.27 7.16
CA LEU A 76 -0.70 15.20 6.21
C LEU A 76 -1.42 15.49 4.90
N LEU A 77 -0.70 15.46 3.79
CA LEU A 77 -1.22 15.63 2.44
C LEU A 77 -1.42 14.25 1.79
N ALA A 78 -2.22 13.41 2.46
CA ALA A 78 -2.55 12.07 2.02
C ALA A 78 -4.04 11.97 1.65
N TYR A 79 -4.33 11.48 0.45
CA TYR A 79 -5.67 11.44 -0.11
C TYR A 79 -5.99 10.08 -0.74
N ARG A 80 -7.27 9.72 -0.76
CA ARG A 80 -7.81 8.57 -1.50
C ARG A 80 -8.77 9.04 -2.58
N CYS A 81 -8.81 8.31 -3.68
CA CYS A 81 -9.69 8.55 -4.81
C CYS A 81 -10.45 7.26 -5.13
N THR A 82 -11.75 7.20 -4.80
CA THR A 82 -12.62 6.04 -5.12
C THR A 82 -13.42 6.23 -6.41
N GLY A 83 -13.45 7.47 -6.93
CA GLY A 83 -14.18 7.87 -8.11
C GLY A 83 -13.72 9.25 -8.57
N GLU A 84 -14.60 10.23 -8.58
CA GLU A 84 -14.30 11.60 -9.05
C GLU A 84 -13.81 12.55 -7.93
N VAL A 85 -13.93 12.13 -6.66
CA VAL A 85 -13.63 12.97 -5.49
C VAL A 85 -12.36 12.48 -4.81
N LEU A 86 -11.49 13.45 -4.46
CA LEU A 86 -10.36 13.24 -3.56
C LEU A 86 -10.80 13.50 -2.12
N GLU A 87 -10.65 12.50 -1.27
CA GLU A 87 -10.95 12.55 0.15
C GLU A 87 -9.66 12.40 0.95
N PRO A 88 -9.54 12.94 2.18
CA PRO A 88 -8.44 12.60 3.07
C PRO A 88 -8.30 11.08 3.23
N LEU A 89 -7.07 10.57 3.14
CA LEU A 89 -6.80 9.15 3.34
C LEU A 89 -7.00 8.76 4.81
N PHE A 90 -6.68 9.68 5.71
CA PHE A 90 -6.83 9.56 7.15
C PHE A 90 -7.82 10.64 7.62
N ASP A 91 -9.10 10.29 7.75
CA ASP A 91 -10.15 11.22 8.19
C ASP A 91 -10.43 11.09 9.70
N GLU A 92 -10.25 12.19 10.44
CA GLU A 92 -10.52 12.29 11.89
C GLU A 92 -12.01 12.38 12.24
N HIS A 93 -12.84 12.71 11.26
CA HIS A 93 -14.27 12.92 11.43
C HIS A 93 -15.13 11.73 10.97
N ASP A 94 -14.52 10.62 10.55
CA ASP A 94 -15.24 9.37 10.35
C ASP A 94 -15.79 8.91 11.71
N GLU A 95 -17.13 8.91 11.87
CA GLU A 95 -17.84 8.65 13.14
C GLU A 95 -17.45 7.31 13.80
N HIS A 96 -16.81 6.41 13.04
CA HIS A 96 -16.01 5.33 13.60
C HIS A 96 -14.67 5.88 14.10
N GLN A 97 -14.69 6.56 15.25
CA GLN A 97 -13.51 7.08 15.98
C GLN A 97 -12.41 6.03 16.28
N SER A 98 -12.66 4.74 16.01
CA SER A 98 -11.63 3.70 16.04
C SER A 98 -10.84 3.57 14.72
N ALA A 99 -11.38 4.01 13.58
CA ALA A 99 -10.86 3.78 12.24
C ALA A 99 -9.47 4.39 12.04
N LEU A 100 -9.22 5.63 12.47
CA LEU A 100 -7.86 6.21 12.37
C LEU A 100 -6.82 5.45 13.18
N THR A 101 -7.13 5.16 14.45
CA THR A 101 -6.24 4.33 15.28
C THR A 101 -6.02 2.98 14.60
N HIS A 102 -7.06 2.38 14.03
CA HIS A 102 -6.95 1.14 13.28
C HIS A 102 -6.15 1.27 11.98
N HIS A 103 -6.22 2.38 11.25
CA HIS A 103 -5.49 2.58 9.98
C HIS A 103 -4.00 2.84 10.22
N TRP A 104 -3.67 3.68 11.20
CA TRP A 104 -2.28 3.89 11.64
C TRP A 104 -1.66 2.60 12.19
N VAL A 105 -2.40 1.87 13.03
CA VAL A 105 -1.96 0.54 13.52
C VAL A 105 -1.86 -0.47 12.36
N SER A 106 -2.77 -0.42 11.38
CA SER A 106 -2.71 -1.30 10.21
C SER A 106 -1.47 -1.04 9.36
N ALA A 107 -1.03 0.22 9.23
CA ALA A 107 0.21 0.56 8.55
C ALA A 107 1.44 0.02 9.31
N LEU A 108 1.45 0.06 10.65
CA LEU A 108 2.50 -0.57 11.46
C LEU A 108 2.50 -2.11 11.32
N GLU A 109 1.34 -2.68 11.04
CA GLU A 109 1.15 -4.12 10.87
C GLU A 109 1.29 -4.57 9.40
N VAL A 110 2.31 -4.07 8.69
CA VAL A 110 2.64 -4.45 7.29
C VAL A 110 2.65 -5.97 7.12
N LEU A 111 3.36 -6.68 8.01
CA LEU A 111 3.51 -8.14 7.93
C LEU A 111 2.23 -8.91 8.29
N LYS A 112 1.23 -8.28 8.93
CA LYS A 112 -0.10 -8.90 9.12
C LYS A 112 -1.04 -8.62 7.95
N GLY A 113 -0.62 -7.80 6.98
CA GLY A 113 -1.39 -7.53 5.78
C GLY A 113 -1.61 -8.78 4.92
N GLU A 114 -2.58 -8.67 4.04
CA GLU A 114 -2.91 -9.68 3.04
C GLU A 114 -1.91 -9.63 1.88
N PHE A 115 -1.41 -10.81 1.51
CA PHE A 115 -0.51 -10.99 0.38
C PHE A 115 -1.21 -11.87 -0.66
N THR A 116 -1.40 -11.35 -1.86
CA THR A 116 -2.02 -12.09 -2.96
C THR A 116 -1.22 -13.33 -3.36
N CYS A 117 0.12 -13.31 -3.21
CA CYS A 117 0.96 -14.48 -3.45
C CYS A 117 0.60 -15.64 -2.50
N CYS A 118 0.26 -15.35 -1.24
CA CYS A 118 -0.09 -16.34 -0.24
C CYS A 118 -1.48 -16.92 -0.50
N SER A 119 -2.46 -16.09 -0.85
CA SER A 119 -3.82 -16.57 -1.18
C SER A 119 -3.85 -17.44 -2.43
N ARG A 120 -2.89 -17.25 -3.35
CA ARG A 120 -2.70 -18.07 -4.56
C ARG A 120 -1.84 -19.32 -4.34
N GLY A 121 -1.33 -19.54 -3.12
CA GLY A 121 -0.51 -20.70 -2.80
C GLY A 121 0.88 -20.72 -3.45
N HIS A 122 1.43 -19.56 -3.81
CA HIS A 122 2.77 -19.41 -4.39
C HIS A 122 2.96 -20.24 -5.68
N PRO A 123 2.31 -19.86 -6.80
CA PRO A 123 2.50 -20.56 -8.06
C PRO A 123 3.99 -20.63 -8.43
N ASP A 124 4.40 -21.74 -9.03
CA ASP A 124 5.79 -21.98 -9.49
C ASP A 124 6.86 -21.92 -8.39
N PHE A 125 6.48 -22.10 -7.12
CA PHE A 125 7.38 -21.98 -5.96
C PHE A 125 8.11 -20.63 -5.89
N SER A 126 7.49 -19.57 -6.41
CA SER A 126 8.01 -18.21 -6.34
C SER A 126 8.24 -17.79 -4.88
N MET A 127 9.32 -17.05 -4.61
CA MET A 127 9.60 -16.46 -3.29
C MET A 127 8.40 -15.64 -2.80
N CYS A 128 8.05 -15.80 -1.53
CA CYS A 128 6.89 -15.14 -0.94
C CYS A 128 7.11 -13.61 -0.86
N ASP A 129 6.11 -12.81 -1.23
CA ASP A 129 6.17 -11.36 -1.05
C ASP A 129 6.33 -10.97 0.43
N ARG A 130 5.83 -11.80 1.35
CA ARG A 130 6.04 -11.62 2.79
C ARG A 130 7.51 -11.67 3.19
N GLU A 131 8.35 -12.36 2.43
CA GLU A 131 9.81 -12.37 2.62
C GLU A 131 10.45 -11.18 1.90
N ARG A 132 10.05 -10.90 0.66
CA ARG A 132 10.55 -9.76 -0.14
C ARG A 132 10.38 -8.43 0.59
N ILE A 133 9.20 -8.22 1.15
CA ILE A 133 8.81 -6.96 1.79
C ILE A 133 9.69 -6.61 3.00
N VAL A 134 10.32 -7.60 3.65
CA VAL A 134 11.18 -7.39 4.82
C VAL A 134 12.40 -6.54 4.47
N CYS A 135 13.03 -6.80 3.31
CA CYS A 135 14.19 -6.02 2.87
C CYS A 135 13.83 -4.54 2.67
N VAL A 136 12.69 -4.28 2.03
CA VAL A 136 12.19 -2.91 1.81
C VAL A 136 11.82 -2.24 3.13
N LEU A 137 11.12 -2.96 4.01
CA LEU A 137 10.72 -2.48 5.34
C LEU A 137 11.94 -2.10 6.21
N LEU A 138 12.98 -2.93 6.22
CA LEU A 138 14.24 -2.61 6.90
C LEU A 138 14.90 -1.36 6.31
N GLY A 139 14.84 -1.19 4.99
CA GLY A 139 15.33 0.03 4.33
C GLY A 139 14.64 1.30 4.82
N ILE A 140 13.33 1.25 5.07
CA ILE A 140 12.55 2.39 5.58
C ILE A 140 12.89 2.70 7.05
N LEU A 141 13.03 1.68 7.89
CA LEU A 141 13.30 1.86 9.33
C LEU A 141 14.71 2.39 9.65
N TRP A 142 15.63 2.35 8.68
CA TRP A 142 17.01 2.78 8.82
C TRP A 142 17.32 4.12 8.11
N GLN A 143 16.27 4.87 7.71
CA GLN A 143 16.39 6.25 7.22
C GLN A 143 16.64 7.23 8.37
#